data_AF-A0A660DX06-F1
#
_entry.id   AF-A0A660DX06-F1
#
_cell.length_a   1.000
_cell.length_b   1.000
_cell.length_c   1.000
_cell.angle_alpha   90.00
_cell.angle_beta   90.00
_cell.angle_gamma   90.00
#
_symmetry.space_group_name_H-M   'P 1'
#
loop_
_entity.id
_entity.type
_entity.pdbx_description
1 polymer ?
#
loop_
_entity_poly.entity_id
_entity_poly.type
_entity_poly.pdbx_seq_one_letter_code
_entity_poly.pdbx_strand_id
1 'polypeptide(L)'
;MNNELYQFMQSHFQTKFRFRNEFEANLTLKILVHLVEEHADSWLLTRREIEAMVGQSLDAPALRRAYFPLKTIALLETALDELSTLSLIVSQSEGRTRYPVFQSIQLDQVCERLMFHLNVAVLPRLTQWAGELAQVKNRR
;
A
#
# COMPACT_ATOMS: atom_id res chain seq x y z
N MET A 1 -6.15 11.02 10.29
CA MET A 1 -6.11 9.71 9.62
C MET A 1 -7.47 9.04 9.69
N ASN A 2 -7.94 8.37 8.62
CA ASN A 2 -9.25 7.73 8.59
C ASN A 2 -9.19 6.37 9.32
N ASN A 3 -9.52 6.36 10.61
CA ASN A 3 -9.38 5.18 11.48
C ASN A 3 -10.19 3.97 11.00
N GLU A 4 -11.34 4.18 10.35
CA GLU A 4 -12.19 3.09 9.84
C GLU A 4 -11.55 2.39 8.65
N LEU A 5 -10.99 3.16 7.70
CA LEU A 5 -10.25 2.57 6.57
C LEU A 5 -9.00 1.82 7.05
N TYR A 6 -8.31 2.37 8.06
CA TYR A 6 -7.17 1.70 8.65
C TYR A 6 -7.57 0.35 9.28
N GLN A 7 -8.63 0.35 10.09
CA GLN A 7 -9.17 -0.86 10.71
C GLN A 7 -9.59 -1.89 9.66
N PHE A 8 -10.27 -1.43 8.60
CA PHE A 8 -10.64 -2.26 7.46
C PHE A 8 -9.42 -2.90 6.80
N MET A 9 -8.37 -2.13 6.48
CA MET A 9 -7.17 -2.71 5.87
C MET A 9 -6.46 -3.67 6.82
N GLN A 10 -6.35 -3.31 8.10
CA GLN A 10 -5.68 -4.14 9.10
C GLN A 10 -6.42 -5.45 9.42
N SER A 11 -7.75 -5.51 9.24
CA SER A 11 -8.54 -6.74 9.42
C SER A 11 -8.46 -7.69 8.22
N HIS A 12 -8.14 -7.16 7.02
CA HIS A 12 -8.12 -7.93 5.78
C HIS A 12 -6.74 -8.48 5.41
N PHE A 13 -5.67 -7.73 5.71
CA PHE A 13 -4.30 -8.21 5.49
C PHE A 13 -3.73 -8.90 6.73
N GLN A 14 -2.98 -9.98 6.51
CA GLN A 14 -2.28 -10.68 7.60
C GLN A 14 -1.11 -9.85 8.16
N THR A 15 -0.55 -8.99 7.32
CA THR A 15 0.59 -8.14 7.65
C THR A 15 0.17 -7.10 8.69
N LYS A 16 0.90 -7.04 9.80
CA LYS A 16 0.71 -6.01 10.81
C LYS A 16 1.53 -4.81 10.42
N PHE A 17 0.87 -3.74 10.02
CA PHE A 17 1.55 -2.54 9.59
C PHE A 17 2.28 -1.87 10.76
N ARG A 18 3.56 -1.55 10.57
CA ARG A 18 4.37 -0.84 11.58
C ARG A 18 4.95 0.43 11.00
N PHE A 19 4.13 1.47 10.96
CA PHE A 19 4.53 2.76 10.42
C PHE A 19 5.44 3.53 11.37
N ARG A 20 6.53 4.09 10.84
CA ARG A 20 7.47 4.92 11.62
C ARG A 20 6.98 6.35 11.78
N ASN A 21 6.14 6.81 10.86
CA ASN A 21 5.54 8.14 10.89
C ASN A 21 4.23 8.20 10.11
N GLU A 22 3.58 9.36 10.16
CA GLU A 22 2.30 9.62 9.50
C GLU A 22 2.38 9.54 7.97
N PHE A 23 3.53 9.89 7.38
CA PHE A 23 3.72 9.81 5.93
C PHE A 23 3.63 8.36 5.44
N GLU A 24 4.38 7.44 6.06
CA GLU A 24 4.35 6.01 5.71
C GLU A 24 2.95 5.42 5.88
N ALA A 25 2.28 5.75 6.99
CA ALA A 25 0.93 5.30 7.26
C ALA A 25 -0.06 5.79 6.20
N ASN A 26 0.00 7.08 5.85
CA ASN A 26 -0.90 7.68 4.87
C ASN A 26 -0.63 7.17 3.46
N LEU A 27 0.65 7.07 3.05
CA LEU A 27 1.02 6.53 1.74
C LEU A 27 0.55 5.08 1.60
N THR A 28 0.87 4.23 2.58
CA THR A 28 0.47 2.82 2.58
C THR A 28 -1.04 2.67 2.54
N LEU A 29 -1.77 3.43 3.37
CA LEU A 29 -3.22 3.38 3.36
C LEU A 29 -3.81 3.77 1.99
N LYS A 30 -3.27 4.81 1.35
CA LYS A 30 -3.75 5.23 0.01
C LYS A 30 -3.43 4.21 -1.08
N ILE A 31 -2.25 3.59 -1.01
CA ILE A 31 -1.86 2.48 -1.91
C ILE A 31 -2.82 1.30 -1.74
N LEU A 32 -3.12 0.91 -0.51
CA LEU A 32 -4.03 -0.21 -0.21
C LEU A 32 -5.47 0.07 -0.66
N VAL A 33 -5.95 1.30 -0.46
CA VAL A 33 -7.28 1.72 -0.93
C VAL A 33 -7.34 1.62 -2.45
N HIS A 34 -6.36 2.20 -3.16
CA HIS A 34 -6.30 2.15 -4.62
C HIS A 34 -6.18 0.71 -5.14
N LEU A 35 -5.36 -0.12 -4.48
CA LEU A 35 -5.22 -1.54 -4.77
C LEU A 35 -6.55 -2.29 -4.67
N VAL A 36 -7.34 -2.05 -3.62
CA VAL A 36 -8.63 -2.73 -3.46
C VAL A 36 -9.65 -2.23 -4.48
N GLU A 37 -9.68 -0.93 -4.75
CA GLU A 37 -10.65 -0.34 -5.68
C GLU A 37 -10.39 -0.72 -7.13
N GLU A 38 -9.17 -0.50 -7.62
CA GLU A 38 -8.84 -0.68 -9.04
C GLU A 38 -8.29 -2.07 -9.33
N HIS A 39 -7.61 -2.70 -8.35
CA HIS A 39 -7.01 -4.03 -8.45
C HIS A 39 -6.31 -4.30 -9.79
N ALA A 40 -5.59 -3.28 -10.29
CA ALA A 40 -4.86 -3.34 -11.55
C ALA A 40 -3.71 -4.36 -11.48
N ASP A 41 -3.57 -5.17 -12.53
CA ASP A 41 -2.51 -6.18 -12.64
C ASP A 41 -1.11 -5.57 -12.55
N SER A 42 -0.95 -4.33 -13.02
CA SER A 42 0.27 -3.55 -12.88
C SER A 42 -0.06 -2.08 -12.66
N TRP A 43 0.62 -1.47 -11.70
CA TRP A 43 0.42 -0.09 -11.33
C TRP A 43 1.75 0.64 -11.17
N LEU A 44 1.88 1.77 -11.86
CA LEU A 44 3.05 2.63 -11.78
C LEU A 44 2.68 3.92 -11.04
N LEU A 45 3.48 4.27 -10.05
CA LEU A 45 3.40 5.51 -9.28
C LEU A 45 4.67 6.31 -9.50
N THR A 46 4.54 7.43 -10.21
CA THR A 46 5.58 8.45 -10.28
C THR A 46 5.67 9.23 -8.99
N ARG A 47 6.83 9.84 -8.71
CA ARG A 47 6.98 10.80 -7.62
C ARG A 47 5.85 11.81 -7.51
N ARG A 48 5.45 12.42 -8.63
CA ARG A 48 4.40 13.44 -8.64
C ARG A 48 3.05 12.88 -8.18
N GLU A 49 2.73 11.66 -8.57
CA GLU A 49 1.51 10.97 -8.13
C GLU A 49 1.58 10.62 -6.65
N ILE A 50 2.75 10.19 -6.15
CA ILE A 50 2.96 9.93 -4.71
C ILE A 50 2.75 11.22 -3.91
N GLU A 51 3.37 12.32 -4.32
CA GLU A 51 3.22 13.63 -3.66
C GLU A 51 1.78 14.13 -3.71
N ALA A 52 1.10 13.97 -4.85
CA ALA A 52 -0.31 14.31 -5.00
C ALA A 52 -1.21 13.42 -4.11
N MET A 53 -0.91 12.11 -4.03
CA MET A 53 -1.61 11.19 -3.15
C MET A 53 -1.46 11.62 -1.71
N VAL A 54 -0.25 11.86 -1.19
CA VAL A 54 -0.09 12.20 0.23
C VAL A 54 -0.37 13.68 0.55
N GLY A 55 -0.45 14.55 -0.46
CA GLY A 55 -0.68 15.99 -0.31
C GLY A 55 0.54 16.76 0.20
N GLN A 56 1.74 16.21 0.09
CA GLN A 56 2.99 16.85 0.52
C GLN A 56 4.16 16.44 -0.38
N SER A 57 5.14 17.33 -0.54
CA SER A 57 6.36 17.03 -1.29
C SER A 57 7.24 16.05 -0.52
N LEU A 58 7.88 15.12 -1.24
CA LEU A 58 8.86 14.21 -0.64
C LEU A 58 10.12 14.94 -0.14
N ASP A 59 10.35 16.18 -0.61
CA ASP A 59 11.46 17.02 -0.14
C ASP A 59 11.06 17.89 1.06
N ALA A 60 9.85 17.73 1.61
CA ALA A 60 9.40 18.49 2.76
C ALA A 60 10.42 18.39 3.92
N PRO A 61 10.81 19.51 4.55
CA PRO A 61 11.86 19.51 5.58
C PRO A 61 11.59 18.56 6.75
N ALA A 62 10.31 18.38 7.10
CA ALA A 62 9.89 17.44 8.15
C ALA A 62 10.21 15.98 7.78
N LEU A 63 9.93 15.58 6.54
CA LEU A 63 10.26 14.24 6.03
C LEU A 63 11.76 14.07 5.93
N ARG A 64 12.48 15.04 5.33
CA ARG A 64 13.94 14.96 5.20
C ARG A 64 14.64 14.79 6.54
N ARG A 65 14.14 15.42 7.62
CA ARG A 65 14.67 15.24 8.98
C ARG A 65 14.40 13.84 9.54
N ALA A 66 13.20 13.30 9.33
CA ALA A 66 12.82 11.98 9.84
C ALA A 66 13.62 10.84 9.19
N TYR A 67 14.08 11.03 7.95
CA TYR A 67 14.82 10.02 7.19
C TYR A 67 16.29 10.37 6.98
N PHE A 68 16.80 11.46 7.56
CA PHE A 68 18.21 11.82 7.45
C PHE A 68 19.12 10.69 8.00
N PRO A 69 20.24 10.35 7.34
CA PRO A 69 20.84 10.98 6.16
C PRO A 69 20.34 10.46 4.81
N LEU A 70 19.31 9.62 4.81
CA LEU A 70 18.86 8.89 3.65
C LEU A 70 18.15 9.80 2.64
N LYS A 71 18.43 9.59 1.35
CA LYS A 71 17.78 10.30 0.23
C LYS A 71 16.31 9.91 0.12
N THR A 72 15.51 10.69 -0.61
CA THR A 72 14.09 10.43 -0.92
C THR A 72 13.79 8.99 -1.36
N ILE A 73 14.74 8.37 -2.08
CA ILE A 73 14.73 6.95 -2.45
C ILE A 73 14.55 6.03 -1.25
N ALA A 74 15.23 6.26 -0.14
CA ALA A 74 15.17 5.39 1.03
C ALA A 74 13.84 5.50 1.79
N LEU A 75 13.19 6.67 1.73
CA LEU A 75 11.83 6.85 2.25
C LEU A 75 10.82 6.03 1.44
N LEU A 76 11.02 5.93 0.12
CA LEU A 76 10.22 5.04 -0.71
C LEU A 76 10.56 3.57 -0.39
N GLU A 77 11.84 3.21 -0.26
CA GLU A 77 12.27 1.85 0.10
C GLU A 77 11.68 1.37 1.43
N THR A 78 11.62 2.21 2.47
CA THR A 78 11.00 1.80 3.74
C THR A 78 9.49 1.61 3.61
N ALA A 79 8.81 2.46 2.84
CA ALA A 79 7.40 2.25 2.53
C ALA A 79 7.17 0.96 1.72
N LEU A 80 8.12 0.60 0.84
CA LEU A 80 8.06 -0.66 0.08
C LEU A 80 8.27 -1.89 0.95
N ASP A 81 9.08 -1.83 2.00
CA ASP A 81 9.34 -2.98 2.87
C ASP A 81 8.02 -3.52 3.47
N GLU A 82 7.20 -2.63 4.03
CA GLU A 82 5.87 -2.98 4.56
C GLU A 82 4.95 -3.55 3.46
N LEU A 83 4.94 -2.93 2.27
CA LEU A 83 4.12 -3.37 1.14
C LEU A 83 4.60 -4.72 0.57
N SER A 84 5.90 -5.01 0.61
CA SER A 84 6.49 -6.24 0.08
C SER A 84 6.11 -7.47 0.90
N THR A 85 5.84 -7.27 2.19
CA THR A 85 5.41 -8.34 3.10
C THR A 85 3.88 -8.52 3.12
N LEU A 86 3.13 -7.71 2.36
CA LEU A 86 1.67 -7.80 2.28
C LEU A 86 1.23 -9.18 1.81
N SER A 87 0.31 -9.75 2.58
CA SER A 87 -0.23 -11.06 2.31
C SER A 87 -1.66 -11.20 2.81
N LEU A 88 -2.41 -12.07 2.17
CA LEU A 88 -3.74 -12.47 2.59
C LEU A 88 -3.82 -13.99 2.76
N ILE A 89 -4.76 -14.44 3.59
CA ILE A 89 -5.05 -15.86 3.77
C ILE A 89 -6.36 -16.18 3.08
N VAL A 90 -6.33 -17.16 2.17
CA VAL A 90 -7.54 -17.74 1.60
C VAL A 90 -7.79 -19.08 2.29
N SER A 91 -8.91 -19.18 3.00
CA SER A 91 -9.43 -20.45 3.49
C SER A 91 -10.09 -21.21 2.34
N GLN A 92 -9.68 -22.45 2.12
CA GLN A 92 -10.24 -23.41 1.18
C GLN A 92 -10.68 -24.66 1.95
N SER A 93 -11.39 -25.58 1.27
CA SER A 93 -11.86 -26.84 1.87
C SER A 93 -10.73 -27.70 2.44
N GLU A 94 -9.53 -27.61 1.88
CA GLU A 94 -8.36 -28.42 2.24
C GLU A 94 -7.39 -27.72 3.21
N GLY A 95 -7.63 -26.45 3.55
CA GLY A 95 -6.75 -25.71 4.46
C GLY A 95 -6.73 -24.20 4.23
N ARG A 96 -5.66 -23.57 4.70
CA ARG A 96 -5.42 -22.13 4.57
C ARG A 96 -4.16 -21.89 3.78
N THR A 97 -4.27 -21.14 2.69
CA THR A 97 -3.13 -20.78 1.84
C THR A 97 -2.86 -19.28 1.97
N ARG A 98 -1.59 -18.94 2.23
CA ARG A 98 -1.13 -17.55 2.29
C ARG A 98 -0.65 -17.14 0.90
N TYR A 99 -1.21 -16.04 0.38
CA TYR A 99 -0.79 -15.45 -0.89
C TYR A 99 -0.12 -14.10 -0.62
N PRO A 100 1.09 -13.86 -1.16
CA PRO A 100 1.62 -12.50 -1.23
C PRO A 100 0.70 -11.67 -2.13
N VAL A 101 0.44 -10.43 -1.73
CA VAL A 101 -0.42 -9.50 -2.48
C VAL A 101 0.25 -9.12 -3.78
N PHE A 102 1.51 -8.71 -3.73
CA PHE A 102 2.27 -8.37 -4.91
C PHE A 102 3.16 -9.54 -5.32
N GLN A 103 3.18 -9.83 -6.62
CA GLN A 103 4.17 -10.73 -7.21
C GLN A 103 5.56 -10.07 -7.20
N SER A 104 5.62 -8.77 -7.46
CA SER A 104 6.84 -7.98 -7.28
C SER A 104 6.53 -6.50 -7.08
N ILE A 105 7.46 -5.81 -6.44
CA ILE A 105 7.46 -4.36 -6.26
C ILE A 105 8.85 -3.86 -6.64
N GLN A 106 8.91 -2.83 -7.49
CA GLN A 106 10.16 -2.29 -8.02
C GLN A 106 10.24 -0.79 -7.79
N LEU A 107 11.44 -0.31 -7.45
CA LEU A 107 11.77 1.11 -7.39
C LEU A 107 12.74 1.44 -8.52
N ASP A 108 12.29 2.21 -9.49
CA ASP A 108 13.18 2.87 -10.44
C ASP A 108 13.77 4.11 -9.78
N GLN A 109 15.01 3.98 -9.30
CA GLN A 109 15.74 5.06 -8.63
C GLN A 109 16.11 6.21 -9.58
N VAL A 110 16.24 5.95 -10.88
CA VAL A 110 16.61 6.99 -11.87
C VAL A 110 15.40 7.87 -12.16
N CYS A 111 14.24 7.24 -12.35
CA CYS A 111 13.02 7.95 -12.68
C CYS A 111 12.15 8.32 -11.46
N GLU A 112 12.56 7.90 -10.26
CA GLU A 112 11.83 8.02 -8.99
C GLU A 112 10.39 7.48 -9.11
N ARG A 113 10.27 6.21 -9.53
CA ARG A 113 8.97 5.55 -9.76
C ARG A 113 8.86 4.24 -8.99
N LEU A 114 7.67 3.98 -8.47
CA LEU A 114 7.28 2.70 -7.90
C LEU A 114 6.45 1.92 -8.91
N MET A 115 6.76 0.65 -9.10
CA MET A 115 5.99 -0.25 -9.93
C MET A 115 5.54 -1.45 -9.10
N PHE A 116 4.25 -1.72 -9.12
CA PHE A 116 3.60 -2.83 -8.43
C PHE A 116 3.08 -3.82 -9.46
N HIS A 117 3.38 -5.09 -9.26
CA HIS A 117 2.79 -6.19 -10.02
C HIS A 117 1.94 -7.03 -9.08
N LEU A 118 0.64 -7.08 -9.36
CA LEU A 118 -0.33 -7.76 -8.51
C LEU A 118 -0.22 -9.28 -8.68
N ASN A 119 -0.35 -10.02 -7.59
CA ASN A 119 -0.53 -11.45 -7.68
C ASN A 119 -1.98 -11.76 -8.09
N VAL A 120 -2.19 -12.27 -9.29
CA VAL A 120 -3.53 -12.59 -9.84
C VAL A 120 -4.34 -13.50 -8.91
N ALA A 121 -3.68 -14.35 -8.11
CA ALA A 121 -4.35 -15.22 -7.13
C ALA A 121 -5.09 -14.45 -6.02
N VAL A 122 -4.78 -13.17 -5.78
CA VAL A 122 -5.45 -12.35 -4.78
C VAL A 122 -6.68 -11.60 -5.31
N LEU A 123 -6.85 -11.52 -6.64
CA LEU A 123 -7.94 -10.76 -7.27
C LEU A 123 -9.33 -11.09 -6.73
N PRO A 124 -9.74 -12.37 -6.57
CA PRO A 124 -11.09 -12.68 -6.08
C PRO A 124 -11.39 -12.06 -4.70
N ARG A 125 -10.38 -11.95 -3.84
CA ARG A 125 -10.51 -11.32 -2.52
C ARG A 125 -10.57 -9.80 -2.64
N LEU A 126 -9.73 -9.20 -3.47
CA LEU A 126 -9.75 -7.74 -3.70
C LEU A 126 -11.10 -7.29 -4.28
N THR A 127 -11.65 -8.03 -5.25
CA THR A 127 -12.98 -7.74 -5.81
C THR A 127 -14.08 -7.82 -4.75
N GLN A 128 -14.04 -8.82 -3.86
CA GLN A 128 -14.96 -8.91 -2.73
C GLN A 128 -14.83 -7.68 -1.82
N TRP A 129 -13.60 -7.32 -1.45
CA TRP A 129 -13.31 -6.22 -0.54
C TRP A 129 -13.63 -4.85 -1.14
N ALA A 130 -13.59 -4.68 -2.46
CA ALA A 130 -14.01 -3.45 -3.13
C ALA A 130 -15.47 -3.10 -2.80
N GLY A 131 -16.35 -4.11 -2.82
CA GLY A 131 -17.75 -3.94 -2.43
C GLY A 131 -17.93 -3.57 -0.96
N GLU A 132 -17.15 -4.19 -0.07
CA GLU A 132 -17.17 -3.89 1.37
C GLU A 132 -16.61 -2.49 1.67
N LEU A 133 -15.52 -2.11 0.99
CA LEU A 133 -14.85 -0.81 1.10
C LEU A 133 -15.79 0.32 0.68
N ALA A 134 -16.56 0.14 -0.39
CA ALA A 134 -17.58 1.10 -0.82
C ALA A 134 -18.61 1.38 0.29
N GLN A 135 -19.02 0.35 1.04
CA GLN A 135 -19.94 0.52 2.18
C GLN A 135 -19.28 1.28 3.33
N VAL A 136 -18.00 1.04 3.61
CA VAL A 136 -17.25 1.78 4.64
C VAL A 136 -17.12 3.25 4.26
N LYS A 137 -16.87 3.56 2.98
CA LYS A 137 -16.78 4.95 2.49
C LYS A 137 -18.13 5.67 2.49
N ASN A 138 -19.23 4.97 2.18
CA ASN A 138 -20.58 5.55 2.11
C ASN A 138 -21.25 5.77 3.47
N ARG A 139 -20.69 5.26 4.57
CA ARG A 139 -21.16 5.54 5.95
C ARG A 139 -20.67 6.89 6.50
N ARG A 140 -20.06 7.72 5.65
CA ARG A 140 -19.47 9.02 5.97
C ARG A 140 -20.27 10.17 5.40
#